data_AF-A0A8S9SH49-F1
#
_entry.id   AF-A0A8S9SH49-F1
#
_cell.length_a   1.000
_cell.length_b   1.000
_cell.length_c   1.000
_cell.angle_alpha   90.00
_cell.angle_beta   90.00
_cell.angle_gamma   90.00
#
_symmetry.space_group_name_H-M   'P 1'
#
loop_
_entity.id
_entity.type
_entity.pdbx_description
1 polymer ?
#
loop_
_entity_poly.entity_id
_entity_poly.type
_entity_poly.pdbx_seq_one_letter_code
_entity_poly.pdbx_strand_id
1 'polypeptide(L)'
;MEKEVDKKFTWVIKDFSSLQSEKIFSDKFVVSGCKWYISAYHKGYKVDNFLSLYLEVPDYGSLPSGWRRHARYRLIVVNQRSEKLSRQLDNISSY
;
A
#
# COMPACT_ATOMS: atom_id res chain seq x y z
N MET A 1 -24.56 15.94 6.40
CA MET A 1 -24.20 14.58 6.85
C MET A 1 -23.01 14.12 6.04
N GLU A 2 -21.81 14.13 6.61
CA GLU A 2 -20.63 13.56 5.96
C GLU A 2 -20.82 12.05 5.84
N LYS A 3 -20.77 11.53 4.61
CA LYS A 3 -20.73 10.07 4.39
C LYS A 3 -19.45 9.57 5.03
N GLU A 4 -19.57 8.55 5.88
CA GLU A 4 -18.45 7.84 6.47
C GLU A 4 -17.60 7.26 5.33
N VAL A 5 -16.49 7.94 5.01
CA VAL A 5 -15.58 7.49 3.96
C VAL A 5 -14.79 6.35 4.54
N ASP A 6 -14.82 5.19 3.87
CA ASP A 6 -14.02 4.05 4.26
C ASP A 6 -12.54 4.46 4.36
N LYS A 7 -11.95 4.28 5.55
CA LYS A 7 -10.58 4.73 5.88
C LYS A 7 -9.57 3.61 5.80
N LYS A 8 -10.02 2.38 5.55
CA LYS A 8 -9.19 1.18 5.60
C LYS A 8 -9.38 0.36 4.34
N PHE A 9 -8.27 -0.01 3.72
CA PHE A 9 -8.22 -1.00 2.67
C PHE A 9 -7.39 -2.18 3.14
N THR A 10 -7.79 -3.40 2.76
CA THR A 10 -7.04 -4.63 3.08
C THR A 10 -6.79 -5.41 1.81
N TRP A 11 -5.52 -5.75 1.58
CA TRP A 11 -5.09 -6.56 0.45
C TRP A 11 -4.59 -7.91 0.96
N VAL A 12 -5.20 -8.99 0.48
CA VAL A 12 -4.78 -10.35 0.78
C VAL A 12 -3.96 -10.88 -0.38
N ILE A 13 -2.70 -11.21 -0.11
CA ILE A 13 -1.80 -11.85 -1.08
C ILE A 13 -1.86 -13.34 -0.85
N LYS A 14 -2.38 -14.09 -1.83
CA LYS A 14 -2.39 -15.55 -1.82
C LYS A 14 -1.03 -16.08 -2.29
N ASP A 15 -0.67 -17.26 -1.80
CA ASP A 15 0.50 -18.01 -2.28
C ASP A 15 1.81 -17.20 -2.27
N PHE A 16 1.96 -16.34 -1.24
CA PHE A 16 3.02 -15.32 -1.13
C PHE A 16 4.44 -15.89 -1.33
N SER A 17 4.72 -17.07 -0.77
CA SER A 17 6.04 -17.71 -0.86
C SER A 17 6.35 -18.28 -2.25
N SER A 18 5.34 -18.57 -3.07
CA SER A 18 5.49 -19.12 -4.43
C SER A 18 5.39 -18.07 -5.53
N LEU A 19 5.20 -16.80 -5.18
CA LEU A 19 5.21 -15.70 -6.14
C LEU A 19 6.54 -15.68 -6.91
N GLN A 20 6.42 -15.59 -8.24
CA GLN A 20 7.57 -15.49 -9.14
C GLN A 20 7.86 -14.04 -9.54
N SER A 21 6.83 -13.19 -9.54
CA SER A 21 6.94 -11.78 -9.87
C SER A 21 7.68 -11.01 -8.79
N GLU A 22 8.72 -10.27 -9.17
CA GLU A 22 9.49 -9.41 -8.26
C GLU A 22 8.60 -8.36 -7.57
N LYS A 23 7.66 -7.78 -8.33
CA LYS A 23 6.70 -6.78 -7.90
C LYS A 23 5.27 -7.27 -8.13
N ILE A 24 4.40 -7.09 -7.15
CA ILE A 24 2.96 -7.37 -7.21
C ILE A 24 2.15 -6.15 -6.81
N PHE A 25 0.88 -6.10 -7.24
CA PHE A 25 0.00 -4.95 -7.06
C PHE A 25 -1.35 -5.38 -6.48
N SER A 26 -1.92 -4.53 -5.62
CA SER A 26 -3.33 -4.63 -5.25
C SER A 26 -4.22 -4.10 -6.37
N ASP A 27 -5.52 -4.35 -6.24
CA ASP A 27 -6.52 -3.57 -6.98
C ASP A 27 -6.42 -2.08 -6.64
N LYS A 28 -6.85 -1.22 -7.57
CA LYS A 28 -7.04 0.21 -7.32
C LYS A 28 -8.23 0.39 -6.37
N PHE A 29 -8.08 1.17 -5.31
CA PHE A 29 -9.12 1.43 -4.31
C PHE A 29 -9.27 2.92 -4.01
N VAL A 30 -10.39 3.32 -3.38
CA VAL A 30 -10.68 4.71 -3.03
C VAL A 30 -10.76 4.87 -1.52
N VAL A 31 -9.92 5.74 -0.95
CA VAL A 31 -9.95 6.14 0.46
C VAL A 31 -9.83 7.66 0.51
N SER A 32 -10.65 8.31 1.33
CA SER A 32 -10.72 9.77 1.44
C SER A 32 -10.90 10.49 0.09
N GLY A 33 -11.75 9.92 -0.78
CA GLY A 33 -12.04 10.47 -2.12
C GLY A 33 -10.89 10.36 -3.13
N CYS A 34 -9.80 9.70 -2.77
CA CYS A 34 -8.58 9.57 -3.57
C CYS A 34 -8.39 8.12 -4.02
N LYS A 35 -8.04 7.92 -5.30
CA LYS A 35 -7.65 6.61 -5.82
C LYS A 35 -6.21 6.29 -5.42
N TRP A 36 -5.98 5.05 -5.01
CA TRP A 36 -4.71 4.51 -4.55
C TRP A 36 -4.55 3.06 -5.03
N TYR A 37 -3.33 2.54 -5.00
CA TYR A 37 -3.04 1.10 -4.99
C TYR A 37 -1.82 0.83 -4.10
N ILE A 38 -1.65 -0.41 -3.66
CA ILE A 38 -0.45 -0.85 -2.96
C ILE A 38 0.41 -1.65 -3.93
N SER A 39 1.72 -1.43 -3.90
CA SER A 39 2.69 -2.32 -4.53
C SER A 39 3.58 -2.97 -3.49
N ALA A 40 3.96 -4.22 -3.73
CA ALA A 40 4.82 -5.00 -2.84
C ALA A 40 5.95 -5.68 -3.60
N TYR A 41 7.14 -5.66 -2.99
CA TYR A 41 8.28 -6.46 -3.39
C TYR A 41 8.52 -7.52 -2.33
N HIS A 42 8.14 -8.75 -2.64
CA HIS A 42 8.06 -9.83 -1.66
C HIS A 42 9.43 -10.41 -1.26
N LYS A 43 10.47 -10.16 -2.07
CA LYS A 43 11.87 -10.52 -1.79
C LYS A 43 12.77 -9.32 -1.47
N GLY A 44 12.19 -8.12 -1.43
CA GLY A 44 12.88 -6.86 -1.17
C GLY A 44 13.07 -6.01 -2.40
N TYR A 45 13.27 -4.71 -2.18
CA TYR A 45 13.69 -3.75 -3.19
C TYR A 45 14.96 -3.05 -2.67
N LYS A 46 16.10 -3.30 -3.32
CA LYS A 46 17.46 -2.87 -2.94
C LYS A 46 18.08 -3.51 -1.69
N VAL A 47 17.26 -4.01 -0.76
CA VAL A 47 17.72 -4.82 0.38
C VAL A 47 16.99 -6.15 0.35
N ASP A 48 17.74 -7.23 0.14
CA ASP A 48 17.20 -8.58 0.02
C ASP A 48 16.65 -9.08 1.37
N ASN A 49 15.71 -10.02 1.29
CA ASN A 49 15.09 -10.72 2.44
C ASN A 49 14.18 -9.85 3.32
N PHE A 50 13.76 -8.68 2.83
CA PHE A 50 12.73 -7.85 3.48
C PHE A 50 11.50 -7.73 2.57
N LEU A 51 10.33 -7.53 3.17
CA LEU A 51 9.14 -7.13 2.42
C LEU A 51 9.16 -5.60 2.28
N SER A 52 9.17 -5.10 1.04
CA SER A 52 8.98 -3.67 0.76
C SER A 52 7.55 -3.41 0.32
N LEU A 53 6.89 -2.42 0.95
CA LEU A 53 5.51 -2.02 0.66
C LEU A 53 5.43 -0.53 0.34
N TYR A 54 4.69 -0.19 -0.70
CA TYR A 54 4.47 1.19 -1.13
C TYR A 54 2.98 1.43 -1.35
N LEU A 55 2.49 2.56 -0.85
CA LEU A 55 1.22 3.12 -1.31
C LEU A 55 1.55 3.99 -2.54
N GLU A 56 0.76 3.90 -3.60
CA GLU A 56 1.03 4.60 -4.87
C GLU A 56 -0.25 5.26 -5.42
N VAL A 57 -0.05 6.33 -6.20
CA VAL A 57 -1.14 7.02 -6.93
C VAL A 57 -1.25 6.43 -8.34
N PRO A 58 -2.44 5.98 -8.77
CA PRO A 58 -2.64 5.49 -10.14
C PRO A 58 -2.29 6.53 -11.20
N ASP A 59 -1.85 6.04 -12.36
CA ASP A 59 -1.75 6.82 -13.59
C ASP A 59 -0.87 8.08 -13.43
N TYR A 60 0.16 8.00 -12.56
CA TYR A 60 1.01 9.13 -12.18
C TYR A 60 1.70 9.81 -13.38
N GLY A 61 1.97 9.08 -14.46
CA GLY A 61 2.55 9.63 -15.71
C GLY A 61 1.61 10.56 -16.48
N SER A 62 0.31 10.56 -16.17
CA SER A 62 -0.69 11.47 -16.75
C SER A 62 -0.93 12.73 -15.91
N LEU A 63 -0.30 12.82 -14.73
CA LEU A 63 -0.48 13.96 -13.83
C LEU A 63 0.31 15.17 -14.35
N PRO A 64 -0.21 16.40 -14.13
CA PRO A 64 0.49 17.60 -14.56
C PRO A 64 1.83 17.77 -13.83
N SER A 65 2.76 18.47 -14.48
CA SER A 65 4.05 18.81 -13.85
C SER A 65 3.84 19.56 -12.54
N GLY A 66 4.57 19.16 -11.51
CA GLY A 66 4.47 19.75 -10.17
C GLY A 66 3.26 19.28 -9.35
N TRP A 67 2.46 18.32 -9.85
CA TRP A 67 1.39 17.72 -9.05
C TRP A 67 1.97 17.12 -7.77
N ARG A 68 1.29 17.37 -6.65
CA ARG A 68 1.64 16.80 -5.36
C ARG A 68 0.42 16.42 -4.56
N ARG A 69 0.56 15.41 -3.71
CA ARG A 69 -0.46 15.07 -2.71
C ARG A 69 0.17 14.67 -1.39
N HIS A 70 -0.24 15.34 -0.34
CA HIS A 70 0.06 14.95 1.03
C HIS A 70 -0.84 13.81 1.48
N ALA A 71 -0.24 12.74 1.97
CA ALA A 71 -0.96 11.62 2.57
C ALA A 71 -0.30 11.24 3.90
N ARG A 72 -1.13 11.07 4.93
CA ARG A 72 -0.73 10.45 6.19
C ARG A 72 -1.44 9.12 6.29
N TYR A 73 -0.68 8.03 6.35
CA TYR A 73 -1.22 6.68 6.29
C TYR A 73 -0.41 5.72 7.14
N ARG A 74 -1.01 4.56 7.39
CA ARG A 74 -0.38 3.45 8.11
C ARG A 74 -0.44 2.22 7.23
N LEU A 75 0.71 1.58 7.03
CA LEU A 75 0.78 0.24 6.43
C LEU A 75 0.90 -0.78 7.56
N ILE A 76 0.07 -1.82 7.51
CA ILE A 76 0.02 -2.84 8.54
C ILE A 76 0.16 -4.21 7.87
N VAL A 77 1.18 -4.95 8.27
CA VAL A 77 1.31 -6.38 7.95
C VAL A 77 0.62 -7.15 9.07
N VAL A 78 -0.56 -7.68 8.76
CA VAL A 78 -1.41 -8.38 9.71
C VAL A 78 -0.81 -9.75 10.04
N ASN A 79 -0.61 -10.00 11.33
CA ASN A 79 -0.25 -11.33 11.80
C ASN A 79 -1.52 -12.19 11.90
N GLN A 80 -1.62 -13.21 11.05
CA GLN A 80 -2.82 -14.05 10.92
C GLN A 80 -3.11 -14.90 12.17
N ARG A 81 -2.14 -15.11 13.07
CA ARG A 81 -2.31 -15.87 14.32
C ARG A 81 -2.70 -14.99 15.50
N SER A 82 -2.29 -13.71 15.48
CA SER A 82 -2.60 -12.75 16.54
C SER A 82 -2.48 -11.33 16.02
N GLU A 83 -3.60 -10.64 15.90
CA GLU A 83 -3.65 -9.26 15.40
C GLU A 83 -2.77 -8.31 16.25
N LYS A 84 -2.65 -8.56 17.55
CA LYS A 84 -1.79 -7.78 18.46
C LYS A 84 -0.30 -7.83 18.10
N LEU A 85 0.13 -8.86 17.38
CA LEU A 85 1.50 -9.05 16.92
C LEU A 85 1.72 -8.56 15.47
N SER A 86 0.75 -7.85 14.90
CA SER A 86 0.88 -7.25 13.57
C SER A 86 1.96 -6.17 13.58
N ARG A 87 2.68 -6.04 12.46
CA ARG A 87 3.72 -5.01 12.28
C ARG A 87 3.11 -3.81 11.59
N GLN A 88 3.40 -2.61 12.09
CA GLN A 88 2.88 -1.36 11.53
C GLN A 88 4.02 -0.40 11.17
N LEU A 89 3.80 0.36 10.11
CA LEU A 89 4.68 1.44 9.67
C LEU A 89 3.83 2.71 9.50
N ASP A 90 4.10 3.70 10.35
CA ASP A 90 3.52 5.03 10.27
C ASP A 90 4.28 5.86 9.22
N ASN A 91 3.57 6.39 8.24
CA ASN A 91 4.17 7.10 7.13
C ASN A 91 3.49 8.44 6.87
N ILE A 92 4.30 9.43 6.52
CA ILE A 92 3.88 10.69 5.92
C ILE A 92 4.60 10.74 4.58
N SER A 93 3.84 10.77 3.49
CA SER A 93 4.41 10.92 2.15
C SER A 93 3.84 12.14 1.46
N SER A 94 4.66 12.74 0.60
CA SER A 94 4.20 13.57 -0.50
C SER A 94 4.44 12.76 -1.77
N TYR A 95 3.35 12.46 -2.47
CA TYR A 95 3.42 12.02 -3.87
C TYR A 95 3.53 13.23 -4.78
#